data_AF-A0A840YBT3-F1
#
_entry.id   AF-A0A840YBT3-F1
#
_cell.length_a   1.000
_cell.length_b   1.000
_cell.length_c   1.000
_cell.angle_alpha   90.00
_cell.angle_beta   90.00
_cell.angle_gamma   90.00
#
_symmetry.space_group_name_H-M   'P 1'
#
loop_
_entity.id
_entity.type
_entity.pdbx_description
1 polymer ?
#
loop_
_entity_poly.entity_id
_entity_poly.type
_entity_poly.pdbx_seq_one_letter_code
_entity_poly.pdbx_strand_id
1 'polypeptide(L)'
;MKLIRSRRRKPGGDYGLFGLEDAAGKPVLGVEDGVLSATYEEVEAYLRGRLHADWAQSAGTPTKRFPRRQDTVQPPKPRFKPEVANLLKPLPPATDGEVFTPLLDAPSFKVERIVSHGQSTPNDQPMVQDRDEWVLLLEGAAGIRVEDSQVITLKPGDHLRIGKGQPHWVAWTATDRPTVWLAIHLD
;
A
#
# COMPACT_ATOMS: atom_id res chain seq x y z
N MET A 1 -14.42 -28.18 20.56
CA MET A 1 -15.74 -28.75 20.89
C MET A 1 -16.47 -29.03 19.58
N LYS A 2 -17.39 -29.99 19.58
CA LYS A 2 -18.13 -30.42 18.40
C LYS A 2 -19.63 -30.38 18.68
N LEU A 3 -20.39 -29.76 17.78
CA LEU A 3 -21.85 -29.74 17.84
C LEU A 3 -22.42 -31.00 17.19
N ILE A 4 -23.39 -31.63 17.85
CA ILE A 4 -24.15 -32.78 17.39
C ILE A 4 -25.60 -32.35 17.18
N ARG A 5 -26.20 -32.82 16.10
CA ARG A 5 -27.61 -32.59 15.76
C ARG A 5 -28.27 -33.91 15.42
N SER A 6 -29.49 -34.12 15.91
CA SER A 6 -30.22 -35.33 15.56
C SER A 6 -30.74 -35.26 14.13
N ARG A 7 -30.69 -36.40 13.43
CA ARG A 7 -31.30 -36.57 12.11
C ARG A 7 -32.55 -37.47 12.17
N ARG A 8 -32.95 -37.93 13.35
CA ARG A 8 -34.05 -38.90 13.55
C ARG A 8 -35.39 -38.19 13.65
N ARG A 9 -36.22 -38.26 12.60
CA ARG A 9 -37.57 -37.65 12.54
C ARG A 9 -38.67 -38.63 12.97
N LYS A 10 -38.58 -39.21 14.18
CA LYS A 10 -39.66 -40.03 14.75
C LYS A 10 -40.51 -39.20 15.72
N PRO A 11 -41.84 -39.41 15.82
CA PRO A 11 -42.66 -38.81 16.87
C PRO A 11 -42.09 -39.17 18.26
N GLY A 12 -41.84 -38.16 19.11
CA GLY A 12 -41.15 -38.33 20.40
C GLY A 12 -39.62 -38.47 20.32
N GLY A 13 -39.03 -38.25 19.14
CA GLY A 13 -37.57 -38.21 18.95
C GLY A 13 -36.96 -36.83 19.22
N ASP A 14 -35.63 -36.78 19.23
CA ASP A 14 -34.80 -35.61 19.53
C ASP A 14 -34.58 -34.69 18.31
N TYR A 15 -35.48 -34.70 17.34
CA TYR A 15 -35.36 -33.88 16.14
C TYR A 15 -35.48 -32.39 16.48
N GLY A 16 -34.46 -31.61 16.11
CA GLY A 16 -34.38 -30.19 16.46
C GLY A 16 -33.64 -29.90 17.77
N LEU A 17 -33.21 -30.95 18.49
CA LEU A 17 -32.35 -30.85 19.66
C LEU A 17 -30.89 -31.12 19.28
N PHE A 18 -30.01 -30.66 20.15
CA PHE A 18 -28.58 -30.56 19.96
C PHE A 18 -27.83 -31.15 21.16
N GLY A 19 -26.57 -31.46 20.92
CA GLY A 19 -25.61 -31.80 21.97
C GLY A 19 -24.23 -31.26 21.64
N LEU A 20 -23.40 -31.11 22.67
CA LEU A 20 -22.02 -30.66 22.57
C LEU A 20 -21.10 -31.73 23.14
N GLU A 21 -20.04 -32.05 22.39
CA GLU A 21 -18.94 -32.87 22.86
C GLU A 21 -17.64 -32.06 22.91
N ASP A 22 -16.72 -32.46 23.79
CA ASP A 22 -15.36 -31.92 23.79
C ASP A 22 -14.51 -32.49 22.64
N ALA A 23 -13.23 -32.11 22.58
CA ALA A 23 -12.33 -32.59 21.53
C ALA A 23 -12.01 -34.09 21.63
N ALA A 24 -12.23 -34.71 22.79
CA ALA A 24 -12.06 -36.14 23.03
C ALA A 24 -13.36 -36.94 22.79
N GLY A 25 -14.46 -36.27 22.39
CA GLY A 25 -15.75 -36.90 22.16
C GLY A 25 -16.57 -37.15 23.42
N LYS A 26 -16.21 -36.53 24.56
CA LYS A 26 -16.99 -36.66 25.79
C LYS A 26 -18.18 -35.70 25.76
N PRO A 27 -19.40 -36.15 26.15
CA PRO A 27 -20.55 -35.28 26.37
C PRO A 27 -20.27 -34.10 27.29
N VAL A 28 -20.66 -32.91 26.86
CA VAL A 28 -20.51 -31.66 27.63
C VAL A 28 -21.83 -30.95 27.88
N LEU A 29 -22.77 -30.99 26.93
CA LEU A 29 -24.12 -30.45 27.10
C LEU A 29 -25.10 -31.22 26.23
N GLY A 30 -26.28 -31.54 26.74
CA GLY A 30 -27.40 -32.02 25.93
C GLY A 30 -27.21 -33.38 25.27
N VAL A 31 -26.33 -34.25 25.79
CA VAL A 31 -26.12 -35.62 25.29
C VAL A 31 -26.21 -36.58 26.47
N GLU A 32 -27.22 -37.46 26.45
CA GLU A 32 -27.42 -38.52 27.45
C GLU A 32 -27.83 -39.81 26.73
N ASP A 33 -27.07 -40.89 26.93
CA ASP A 33 -27.30 -42.20 26.28
C ASP A 33 -27.57 -42.14 24.75
N GLY A 34 -26.95 -41.17 24.07
CA GLY A 34 -27.10 -40.95 22.63
C GLY A 34 -28.41 -40.24 22.21
N VAL A 35 -29.18 -39.73 23.17
CA VAL A 35 -30.34 -38.86 22.97
C VAL A 35 -29.91 -37.41 23.17
N LEU A 36 -30.30 -36.53 22.23
CA LEU A 36 -30.02 -35.11 22.33
C LEU A 36 -31.15 -34.37 23.04
N SER A 37 -30.80 -33.46 23.95
CA SER A 37 -31.78 -32.76 24.78
C SER A 37 -31.64 -31.24 24.80
N ALA A 38 -30.53 -30.67 24.34
CA ALA A 38 -30.34 -29.22 24.40
C ALA A 38 -30.98 -28.50 23.21
N THR A 39 -31.56 -27.34 23.47
CA THR A 39 -31.98 -26.38 22.46
C THR A 39 -30.79 -25.61 21.90
N TYR A 40 -31.01 -24.90 20.79
CA TYR A 40 -29.98 -24.03 20.20
C TYR A 40 -29.56 -22.91 21.17
N GLU A 41 -30.53 -22.31 21.87
CA GLU A 41 -30.29 -21.21 22.81
C GLU A 41 -29.45 -21.66 24.01
N GLU A 42 -29.69 -22.88 24.53
CA GLU A 42 -28.89 -23.46 25.61
C GLU A 42 -27.45 -23.76 25.18
N VAL A 43 -27.26 -24.27 23.96
CA VAL A 43 -25.94 -24.47 23.34
C VAL A 43 -25.19 -23.14 23.19
N GLU A 44 -25.88 -22.10 22.70
CA GLU A 44 -25.29 -20.78 22.52
C GLU A 44 -24.90 -20.14 23.87
N ALA A 45 -25.79 -20.18 24.87
CA ALA A 45 -25.54 -19.65 26.20
C ALA A 45 -24.33 -20.33 26.86
N TYR A 46 -24.23 -21.66 26.73
CA TYR A 46 -23.11 -22.44 27.25
C TYR A 46 -21.77 -22.01 26.62
N LEU A 47 -21.73 -21.86 25.28
CA LEU A 47 -20.51 -21.46 24.57
C LEU A 47 -20.08 -20.03 24.92
N ARG A 48 -21.04 -19.09 25.04
CA ARG A 48 -20.76 -17.71 25.44
C ARG A 48 -20.25 -17.62 26.88
N GLY A 49 -20.83 -18.38 27.81
CA GLY A 49 -20.37 -18.43 29.20
C GLY A 49 -18.94 -18.95 29.33
N ARG A 50 -18.59 -19.99 28.56
CA ARG A 50 -17.22 -20.54 28.56
C ARG A 50 -16.19 -19.56 27.98
N LEU A 51 -16.51 -18.88 26.88
CA LEU A 51 -15.63 -17.87 26.30
C LEU A 51 -15.34 -16.74 27.31
N HIS A 52 -16.37 -16.31 28.06
CA HIS A 52 -16.22 -15.33 29.12
C HIS A 52 -15.34 -15.82 30.28
N ALA A 53 -15.46 -17.09 30.67
CA ALA A 53 -14.65 -17.69 31.73
C ALA A 53 -13.17 -17.83 31.31
N ASP A 54 -12.91 -18.28 30.08
CA ASP A 54 -11.55 -18.41 29.54
C ASP A 54 -10.85 -17.04 29.40
N TRP A 55 -11.60 -16.00 29.04
CA TRP A 55 -11.10 -14.61 29.04
C TRP A 55 -10.82 -14.06 30.44
N ALA A 56 -11.71 -14.30 31.40
CA ALA A 56 -11.51 -13.87 32.79
C ALA A 56 -10.30 -14.56 33.43
N GLN A 57 -10.06 -15.84 33.12
CA GLN A 57 -8.91 -16.60 33.61
C GLN A 57 -7.59 -16.15 32.96
N SER A 58 -7.63 -15.72 31.70
CA SER A 58 -6.48 -15.13 31.00
C SER A 58 -6.11 -13.75 31.57
N ALA A 59 -7.09 -12.96 32.02
CA ALA A 59 -6.87 -11.66 32.64
C ALA A 59 -6.30 -11.74 34.08
N GLY A 60 -6.49 -12.88 34.76
CA GLY A 60 -6.06 -13.09 36.15
C GLY A 60 -4.73 -13.82 36.32
N THR A 61 -4.04 -14.19 35.24
CA THR A 61 -2.73 -14.89 35.35
C THR A 61 -1.64 -13.87 35.74
N PRO A 62 -0.81 -14.12 36.77
CA PRO A 62 0.33 -13.25 37.05
C PRO A 62 1.21 -13.23 35.80
N THR A 63 1.55 -12.04 35.31
CA THR A 63 2.46 -11.85 34.18
C THR A 63 3.70 -12.69 34.40
N LYS A 64 3.87 -13.77 33.62
CA LYS A 64 5.19 -14.39 33.46
C LYS A 64 6.14 -13.24 33.15
N ARG A 65 7.18 -13.07 33.96
CA ARG A 65 8.31 -12.18 33.62
C ARG A 65 8.71 -12.56 32.20
N PHE A 66 8.41 -11.68 31.26
CA PHE A 66 8.90 -11.82 29.90
C PHE A 66 10.42 -12.00 30.00
N PRO A 67 11.02 -12.98 29.30
CA PRO A 67 12.47 -13.02 29.22
C PRO A 67 12.92 -11.62 28.81
N ARG A 68 13.90 -11.08 29.55
CA ARG A 68 14.49 -9.76 29.29
C ARG A 68 14.67 -9.68 27.78
N ARG A 69 14.00 -8.71 27.14
CA ARG A 69 14.11 -8.45 25.69
C ARG A 69 15.56 -8.71 25.34
N GLN A 70 15.86 -9.71 24.52
CA GLN A 70 17.20 -9.85 23.96
C GLN A 70 17.57 -8.46 23.48
N ASP A 71 18.66 -7.91 23.99
CA ASP A 71 19.08 -6.55 23.70
C ASP A 71 19.01 -6.39 22.18
N THR A 72 17.94 -5.75 21.70
CA THR A 72 17.79 -5.49 20.28
C THR A 72 18.91 -4.53 20.02
N VAL A 73 20.00 -5.02 19.42
CA VAL A 73 21.13 -4.21 19.00
C VAL A 73 20.52 -3.09 18.18
N GLN A 74 20.39 -1.91 18.78
CA GLN A 74 19.80 -0.79 18.09
C GLN A 74 20.73 -0.52 16.91
N PRO A 75 20.20 -0.40 15.69
CA PRO A 75 21.04 -0.05 14.57
C PRO A 75 21.79 1.24 14.91
N PRO A 76 23.06 1.35 14.48
CA PRO A 76 23.84 2.55 14.74
C PRO A 76 23.06 3.77 14.27
N LYS A 77 23.11 4.84 15.06
CA LYS A 77 22.44 6.09 14.68
C LYS A 77 22.98 6.53 13.32
N PRO A 78 22.12 6.81 12.33
CA PRO A 78 22.59 7.21 11.02
C PRO A 78 23.32 8.55 11.11
N ARG A 79 24.32 8.75 10.24
CA ARG A 79 25.07 10.02 10.17
C ARG A 79 24.18 11.22 9.85
N PHE A 80 23.08 10.98 9.15
CA PHE A 80 22.06 11.96 8.80
C PHE A 80 20.67 11.42 9.16
N LYS A 81 19.75 12.33 9.47
CA LYS A 81 18.34 11.97 9.63
C LYS A 81 17.77 11.69 8.24
N PRO A 82 17.24 10.50 7.94
CA PRO A 82 16.60 10.25 6.66
C PRO A 82 15.33 11.08 6.57
N GLU A 83 15.22 11.87 5.50
CA GLU A 83 14.00 12.58 5.15
C GLU A 83 13.31 11.82 4.02
N VAL A 84 12.03 11.50 4.22
CA VAL A 84 11.22 10.79 3.23
C VAL A 84 10.24 11.78 2.63
N ALA A 85 10.36 11.99 1.32
CA ALA A 85 9.43 12.78 0.53
C ALA A 85 8.84 11.93 -0.60
N ASN A 86 7.73 12.38 -1.17
CA ASN A 86 7.06 11.69 -2.27
C ASN A 86 6.95 12.64 -3.48
N LEU A 87 7.40 12.18 -4.65
CA LEU A 87 7.40 13.01 -5.87
C LEU A 87 5.98 13.28 -6.38
N LEU A 88 5.07 12.33 -6.17
CA LEU A 88 3.69 12.38 -6.65
C LEU A 88 2.76 13.13 -5.69
N LYS A 89 3.14 13.35 -4.43
CA LYS A 89 2.28 13.97 -3.41
C LYS A 89 3.04 14.76 -2.33
N PRO A 90 2.61 15.99 -1.99
CA PRO A 90 1.63 16.81 -2.73
C PRO A 90 2.23 17.35 -4.04
N LEU A 91 1.37 17.60 -5.03
CA LEU A 91 1.75 18.30 -6.26
C LEU A 91 1.44 19.79 -6.14
N PRO A 92 2.33 20.67 -6.61
CA PRO A 92 2.02 22.09 -6.76
C PRO A 92 0.95 22.29 -7.87
N PRO A 93 0.16 23.37 -7.81
CA PRO A 93 -0.72 23.74 -8.91
C PRO A 93 0.13 24.17 -10.12
N ALA A 94 0.05 23.43 -11.22
CA ALA A 94 0.77 23.69 -12.46
C ALA A 94 -0.16 24.17 -13.58
N THR A 95 -1.25 24.87 -13.25
CA THR A 95 -2.24 25.34 -14.25
C THR A 95 -1.77 26.56 -15.02
N ASP A 96 -1.00 27.45 -14.36
CA ASP A 96 -0.55 28.72 -14.95
C ASP A 96 0.83 28.60 -15.63
N GLY A 97 1.48 27.44 -15.48
CA GLY A 97 2.82 27.18 -15.96
C GLY A 97 3.40 25.92 -15.32
N GLU A 98 4.49 25.42 -15.90
CA GLU A 98 5.22 24.31 -15.31
C GLU A 98 5.88 24.73 -13.99
N VAL A 99 5.93 23.80 -13.03
CA VAL A 99 6.55 24.02 -11.73
C VAL A 99 7.79 23.15 -11.59
N PHE A 100 8.94 23.79 -11.42
CA PHE A 100 10.24 23.15 -11.25
C PHE A 100 10.61 23.17 -9.77
N THR A 101 10.81 21.99 -9.17
CA THR A 101 11.20 21.83 -7.77
C THR A 101 12.58 21.16 -7.70
N PRO A 102 13.64 21.86 -7.26
CA PRO A 102 14.94 21.23 -7.04
C PRO A 102 14.83 20.22 -5.89
N LEU A 103 15.35 19.01 -6.09
CA LEU A 103 15.37 17.93 -5.10
C LEU A 103 16.78 17.73 -4.54
N LEU A 104 17.78 17.79 -5.42
CA LEU A 104 19.20 17.79 -5.09
C LEU A 104 19.91 18.75 -6.03
N ASP A 105 20.83 19.54 -5.48
CA ASP A 105 21.63 20.50 -6.23
C ASP A 105 23.09 20.37 -5.80
N ALA A 106 23.94 19.98 -6.75
CA ALA A 106 25.36 19.77 -6.56
C ALA A 106 26.12 20.32 -7.77
N PRO A 107 27.44 20.61 -7.63
CA PRO A 107 28.19 21.22 -8.73
C PRO A 107 28.07 20.46 -10.07
N SER A 108 28.18 19.12 -10.02
CA SER A 108 28.23 18.27 -11.20
C SER A 108 26.90 17.61 -11.61
N PHE A 109 25.84 17.79 -10.82
CA PHE A 109 24.52 17.27 -11.18
C PHE A 109 23.40 18.00 -10.43
N LYS A 110 22.23 18.09 -11.06
CA LYS A 110 20.98 18.59 -10.45
C LYS A 110 19.88 17.55 -10.65
N VAL A 111 19.12 17.27 -9.60
CA VAL A 111 17.90 16.45 -9.68
C VAL A 111 16.71 17.35 -9.39
N GLU A 112 15.71 17.33 -10.27
CA GLU A 112 14.52 18.16 -10.14
C GLU A 112 13.24 17.37 -10.43
N ARG A 113 12.16 17.75 -9.75
CA ARG A 113 10.81 17.37 -10.11
C ARG A 113 10.20 18.48 -10.95
N ILE A 114 9.63 18.11 -12.09
CA ILE A 114 8.86 19.04 -12.92
C ILE A 114 7.40 18.59 -12.88
N VAL A 115 6.48 19.54 -12.75
CA VAL A 115 5.04 19.27 -12.86
C VAL A 115 4.47 20.16 -13.94
N SER A 116 3.88 19.52 -14.94
CA SER A 116 3.15 20.15 -16.06
C SER A 116 1.66 19.77 -15.97
N HIS A 117 0.80 20.52 -16.64
CA HIS A 117 -0.63 20.29 -16.78
C HIS A 117 -1.14 20.88 -18.11
N GLY A 118 -0.65 20.34 -19.23
CA GLY A 118 -1.09 20.70 -20.59
C GLY A 118 -0.19 21.69 -21.32
N GLN A 119 0.93 22.12 -20.71
CA GLN A 119 1.91 22.97 -21.39
C GLN A 119 2.64 22.22 -22.52
N SER A 120 3.17 23.02 -23.44
CA SER A 120 4.04 22.61 -24.54
C SER A 120 5.04 23.72 -24.84
N THR A 121 6.23 23.36 -25.31
CA THR A 121 7.24 24.31 -25.79
C THR A 121 6.82 24.88 -27.15
N PRO A 122 6.79 26.21 -27.36
CA PRO A 122 6.56 26.81 -28.68
C PRO A 122 7.56 26.30 -29.73
N ASN A 123 7.11 26.06 -30.96
CA ASN A 123 7.94 25.44 -32.00
C ASN A 123 9.19 26.27 -32.36
N ASP A 124 9.10 27.59 -32.27
CA ASP A 124 10.16 28.56 -32.56
C ASP A 124 11.11 28.81 -31.38
N GLN A 125 10.83 28.22 -30.21
CA GLN A 125 11.58 28.45 -28.97
C GLN A 125 11.98 27.10 -28.34
N PRO A 126 12.83 26.28 -29.01
CA PRO A 126 13.35 25.06 -28.42
C PRO A 126 14.07 25.32 -27.10
N MET A 127 14.01 24.33 -26.23
CA MET A 127 14.92 24.27 -25.09
C MET A 127 16.29 23.80 -25.60
N VAL A 128 17.33 24.51 -25.17
CA VAL A 128 18.74 24.15 -25.41
C VAL A 128 19.47 24.31 -24.08
N GLN A 129 19.91 23.19 -23.51
CA GLN A 129 20.59 23.16 -22.22
C GLN A 129 22.09 22.96 -22.39
N ASP A 130 22.87 23.48 -21.44
CA ASP A 130 24.33 23.37 -21.41
C ASP A 130 24.85 22.11 -20.69
N ARG A 131 23.93 21.23 -20.29
CA ARG A 131 24.16 19.95 -19.61
C ARG A 131 23.43 18.83 -20.34
N ASP A 132 23.87 17.60 -20.15
CA ASP A 132 23.09 16.44 -20.54
C ASP A 132 21.87 16.31 -19.62
N GLU A 133 20.73 15.94 -20.17
CA GLU A 133 19.50 15.70 -19.41
C GLU A 133 19.09 14.23 -19.53
N TRP A 134 18.84 13.57 -18.42
CA TRP A 134 18.08 12.33 -18.37
C TRP A 134 16.73 12.62 -17.73
N VAL A 135 15.64 12.30 -18.43
CA VAL A 135 14.28 12.61 -17.97
C VAL A 135 13.41 11.36 -17.98
N LEU A 136 12.66 11.17 -16.90
CA LEU A 136 11.70 10.09 -16.69
C LEU A 136 10.31 10.68 -16.48
N LEU A 137 9.30 10.13 -17.16
CA LEU A 137 7.89 10.43 -16.90
C LEU A 137 7.38 9.49 -15.79
N LEU A 138 6.98 10.05 -14.66
CA LEU A 138 6.49 9.31 -13.49
C LEU A 138 4.97 9.15 -13.47
N GLU A 139 4.23 10.17 -13.92
CA GLU A 139 2.76 10.19 -13.97
C GLU A 139 2.29 11.06 -15.14
N GLY A 140 1.10 10.81 -15.66
CA GLY A 140 0.51 11.53 -16.79
C GLY A 140 0.92 10.95 -18.14
N ALA A 141 1.10 11.82 -19.13
CA ALA A 141 1.57 11.48 -20.47
C ALA A 141 2.22 12.72 -21.10
N ALA A 142 3.14 12.50 -22.04
CA ALA A 142 3.76 13.59 -22.79
C ALA A 142 4.31 13.14 -24.13
N GLY A 143 4.57 14.12 -25.00
CA GLY A 143 5.36 13.95 -26.21
C GLY A 143 6.61 14.80 -26.13
N ILE A 144 7.78 14.21 -26.38
CA ILE A 144 9.04 14.95 -26.52
C ILE A 144 9.53 14.83 -27.96
N ARG A 145 9.99 15.94 -28.52
CA ARG A 145 10.69 15.96 -29.81
C ARG A 145 12.12 16.44 -29.56
N VAL A 146 13.09 15.64 -30.00
CA VAL A 146 14.49 16.08 -30.11
C VAL A 146 14.71 16.55 -31.55
N GLU A 147 15.64 17.48 -31.77
CA GLU A 147 16.04 17.91 -33.12
C GLU A 147 16.25 16.71 -34.07
N ASP A 148 15.82 16.88 -35.32
CA ASP A 148 15.88 15.88 -36.39
C ASP A 148 15.18 14.54 -36.09
N SER A 149 14.34 14.49 -35.05
CA SER A 149 13.57 13.30 -34.68
C SER A 149 12.05 13.53 -34.76
N GLN A 150 11.31 12.41 -34.78
CA GLN A 150 9.85 12.44 -34.60
C GLN A 150 9.49 12.68 -33.13
N VAL A 151 8.25 13.10 -32.88
CA VAL A 151 7.72 13.17 -31.52
C VAL A 151 7.66 11.76 -30.92
N ILE A 152 8.33 11.56 -29.80
CA ILE A 152 8.32 10.35 -29.00
C ILE A 152 7.25 10.50 -27.94
N THR A 153 6.25 9.61 -27.94
CA THR A 153 5.22 9.57 -26.89
C THR A 153 5.74 8.78 -25.69
N LEU A 154 5.63 9.38 -24.51
CA LEU A 154 6.07 8.83 -23.24
C LEU A 154 4.87 8.50 -22.35
N LYS A 155 4.94 7.35 -21.70
CA LYS A 155 4.03 6.86 -20.66
C LYS A 155 4.78 6.75 -19.33
N PRO A 156 4.07 6.60 -18.20
CA PRO A 156 4.71 6.40 -16.91
C PRO A 156 5.71 5.24 -16.93
N GLY A 157 6.95 5.52 -16.53
CA GLY A 157 8.07 4.60 -16.59
C GLY A 157 9.01 4.80 -17.78
N ASP A 158 8.57 5.49 -18.84
CA ASP A 158 9.41 5.78 -20.00
C ASP A 158 10.38 6.92 -19.69
N HIS A 159 11.62 6.77 -20.16
CA HIS A 159 12.67 7.76 -20.00
C HIS A 159 13.47 7.94 -21.29
N LEU A 160 14.17 9.06 -21.40
CA LEU A 160 15.16 9.28 -22.44
C LEU A 160 16.33 10.14 -21.94
N ARG A 161 17.40 10.15 -22.72
CA ARG A 161 18.51 11.09 -22.55
C ARG A 161 18.48 12.10 -23.69
N ILE A 162 18.67 13.37 -23.36
CA ILE A 162 18.82 14.47 -24.29
C ILE A 162 20.25 14.97 -24.15
N GLY A 163 20.96 15.04 -25.28
CA GLY A 163 22.36 15.46 -25.29
C GLY A 163 22.49 16.95 -24.97
N LYS A 164 23.58 17.32 -24.31
CA LYS A 164 23.99 18.71 -24.14
C LYS A 164 23.98 19.48 -25.47
N GLY A 165 23.40 20.67 -25.46
CA GLY A 165 23.30 21.55 -26.63
C GLY A 165 22.29 21.08 -27.68
N GLN A 166 21.60 19.95 -27.45
CA GLN A 166 20.60 19.43 -28.39
C GLN A 166 19.27 20.19 -28.23
N PRO A 167 18.76 20.86 -29.28
CA PRO A 167 17.44 21.44 -29.25
C PRO A 167 16.37 20.37 -29.04
N HIS A 168 15.44 20.64 -28.14
CA HIS A 168 14.32 19.76 -27.86
C HIS A 168 13.08 20.54 -27.42
N TRP A 169 11.93 19.88 -27.52
CA TRP A 169 10.62 20.44 -27.21
C TRP A 169 9.83 19.43 -26.40
N VAL A 170 9.12 19.93 -25.39
CA VAL A 170 7.93 19.24 -24.90
C VAL A 170 6.82 19.55 -25.91
N ALA A 171 6.57 18.61 -26.82
CA ALA A 171 5.57 18.78 -27.86
C ALA A 171 4.15 18.88 -27.29
N TRP A 172 3.88 18.15 -26.20
CA TRP A 172 2.63 18.22 -25.45
C TRP A 172 2.78 17.52 -24.08
N THR A 173 1.93 17.90 -23.13
CA THR A 173 1.69 17.17 -21.88
C THR A 173 0.19 16.90 -21.72
N ALA A 174 -0.17 15.97 -20.82
CA ALA A 174 -1.57 15.67 -20.54
C ALA A 174 -2.32 16.92 -20.05
N THR A 175 -3.49 17.17 -20.64
CA THR A 175 -4.36 18.32 -20.29
C THR A 175 -5.43 17.95 -19.26
N ASP A 176 -5.68 16.65 -19.06
CA ASP A 176 -6.72 16.11 -18.18
C ASP A 176 -6.23 15.81 -16.75
N ARG A 177 -4.91 15.84 -16.54
CA ARG A 177 -4.23 15.54 -15.28
C ARG A 177 -2.81 16.10 -15.27
N PRO A 178 -2.17 16.22 -14.09
CA PRO A 178 -0.76 16.55 -14.02
C PRO A 178 0.13 15.52 -14.71
N THR A 179 1.16 15.99 -15.41
CA THR A 179 2.31 15.19 -15.83
C THR A 179 3.46 15.48 -14.86
N VAL A 180 3.98 14.42 -14.23
CA VAL A 180 5.07 14.52 -13.24
C VAL A 180 6.33 13.92 -13.84
N TRP A 181 7.41 14.69 -13.82
CA TRP A 181 8.72 14.29 -14.34
C TRP A 181 9.75 14.23 -13.22
N LEU A 182 10.74 13.37 -13.40
CA LEU A 182 12.02 13.41 -12.70
C LEU A 182 13.10 13.69 -13.75
N ALA A 183 13.77 14.84 -13.64
CA ALA A 183 14.87 15.20 -14.52
C ALA A 183 16.19 15.22 -13.73
N ILE A 184 17.24 14.70 -14.36
CA ILE A 184 18.60 14.68 -13.87
C ILE A 184 19.48 15.38 -14.91
N HIS A 185 20.11 16.47 -14.49
CA HIS A 185 21.04 17.26 -15.31
C HIS A 185 22.46 16.87 -14.92
N LEU A 186 23.31 16.61 -15.90
CA LEU A 186 24.66 16.07 -15.74
C LEU A 186 25.66 16.91 -16.56
N ASP A 187 26.85 17.14 -16.01
CA ASP A 187 27.94 17.85 -16.69
C ASP A 187 28.59 17.07 -17.84
#